data_AF-A0A096AMR4-F1
#
_entry.id   AF-A0A096AMR4-F1
#
_cell.length_a   1.000
_cell.length_b   1.000
_cell.length_c   1.000
_cell.angle_alpha   90.00
_cell.angle_beta   90.00
_cell.angle_gamma   90.00
#
_symmetry.space_group_name_H-M   'P 1'
#
loop_
_entity.id
_entity.type
_entity.pdbx_description
1 polymer ?
#
loop_
_entity_poly.entity_id
_entity_poly.type
_entity_poly.pdbx_seq_one_letter_code
_entity_poly.pdbx_strand_id
1 'polypeptide(L)'
;MEIMNMKIKLMATLWENTYRVMVEDPETNYIATVRVIVNLPLDKELLPENAPSVEAQLLALVEDSILPSSEIISFETTFSALLREKFQYQIPNVFFFYPSPEDMLNKPH
;
A
#
# COMPACT_ATOMS: atom_id res chain seq x y z
N MET A 1 5.43 -1.11 20.27
CA MET A 1 5.41 -1.64 18.90
C MET A 1 6.62 -1.06 18.19
N GLU A 2 7.55 -1.91 17.75
CA GLU A 2 8.76 -1.43 17.07
C GLU A 2 8.40 -0.88 15.69
N ILE A 3 8.85 0.35 15.43
CA ILE A 3 8.69 1.01 14.13
C ILE A 3 9.75 0.40 13.22
N MET A 4 9.32 -0.29 12.16
CA MET A 4 10.23 -0.79 11.14
C MET A 4 10.88 0.40 10.43
N ASN A 5 12.22 0.41 10.32
CA ASN A 5 12.93 1.48 9.64
C ASN A 5 13.05 1.17 8.15
N MET A 6 12.35 1.92 7.30
CA MET A 6 12.33 1.70 5.86
C MET A 6 12.04 3.00 5.09
N LYS A 7 12.34 2.99 3.79
CA LYS A 7 12.04 4.06 2.85
C LYS A 7 11.24 3.52 1.66
N ILE A 8 10.40 4.37 1.08
CA ILE A 8 9.60 4.03 -0.10
C ILE A 8 9.96 4.87 -1.31
N LYS A 9 10.05 4.23 -2.48
CA LYS A 9 10.18 4.87 -3.79
C LYS A 9 8.91 4.64 -4.58
N LEU A 10 8.10 5.69 -4.77
CA LEU A 10 6.86 5.66 -5.53
C LEU A 10 7.15 5.94 -7.01
N MET A 11 6.67 5.08 -7.91
CA MET A 11 6.87 5.16 -9.35
C MET A 11 5.52 5.14 -10.05
N ALA A 12 5.29 6.10 -10.95
CA ALA A 12 4.10 6.12 -11.79
C ALA A 12 4.11 4.96 -12.78
N THR A 13 2.92 4.47 -13.13
CA THR A 13 2.74 3.45 -14.17
C THR A 13 1.93 4.03 -15.33
N LEU A 14 1.79 3.27 -16.41
CA LEU A 14 0.90 3.62 -17.53
C LEU A 14 -0.58 3.44 -17.19
N TRP A 15 -0.90 2.80 -16.07
CA TRP A 15 -2.27 2.68 -15.59
C TRP A 15 -2.65 3.90 -14.76
N GLU A 16 -3.86 4.40 -14.98
CA GLU A 16 -4.41 5.50 -14.19
C GLU A 16 -4.44 5.13 -12.71
N ASN A 17 -4.09 6.11 -11.88
CA ASN A 17 -4.16 6.03 -10.41
C ASN A 17 -3.43 4.83 -9.80
N THR A 18 -2.50 4.22 -10.55
CA THR A 18 -1.78 3.04 -10.11
C THR A 18 -0.29 3.31 -10.12
N TYR A 19 0.34 3.02 -8.99
CA TYR A 19 1.75 3.24 -8.75
C TYR A 19 2.40 1.93 -8.34
N ARG A 20 3.68 1.78 -8.67
CA ARG A 20 4.52 0.76 -8.06
C ARG A 20 5.41 1.39 -7.01
N VAL A 21 5.54 0.73 -5.87
CA VAL A 21 6.34 1.16 -4.73
C VAL A 21 7.40 0.12 -4.46
N MET A 22 8.66 0.54 -4.47
CA MET A 22 9.76 -0.26 -3.94
C MET A 22 10.02 0.15 -2.50
N VAL A 23 10.06 -0.84 -1.60
CA VAL A 23 10.38 -0.66 -0.20
C VAL A 23 11.79 -1.17 0.05
N GLU A 24 12.60 -0.32 0.68
CA GLU A 24 14.00 -0.59 0.98
C GLU A 24 14.30 -0.26 2.43
N ASP A 25 15.32 -0.89 3.00
CA ASP A 25 15.88 -0.48 4.27
C ASP A 25 16.74 0.81 4.13
N PRO A 26 17.29 1.37 5.22
CA PRO A 26 18.17 2.53 5.14
C PRO A 26 19.41 2.30 4.26
N GLU A 27 19.94 1.08 4.23
CA GLU A 27 21.11 0.64 3.49
C GLU A 27 20.83 0.33 2.00
N THR A 28 19.58 0.53 1.53
CA THR A 28 19.10 0.22 0.15
C THR A 28 18.89 -1.25 -0.17
N ASN A 29 18.90 -2.13 0.83
CA ASN A 29 18.51 -3.52 0.61
C ASN A 29 17.00 -3.61 0.37
N TYR A 30 16.62 -4.53 -0.52
CA TYR A 30 15.23 -4.78 -0.88
C TYR A 30 14.43 -5.35 0.29
N ILE A 31 13.21 -4.83 0.52
CA ILE A 31 12.24 -5.37 1.49
C ILE A 31 11.03 -5.95 0.77
N ALA A 32 10.37 -5.13 -0.07
CA ALA A 32 9.11 -5.50 -0.69
C ALA A 32 8.82 -4.69 -1.97
N THR A 33 7.94 -5.23 -2.80
CA THR A 33 7.29 -4.51 -3.90
C THR A 33 5.80 -4.44 -3.64
N VAL A 34 5.27 -3.22 -3.64
CA VAL A 34 3.85 -2.96 -3.38
C VAL A 34 3.26 -2.19 -4.56
N ARG A 35 2.14 -2.66 -5.08
CA ARG A 35 1.32 -1.88 -6.02
C ARG A 35 0.31 -1.08 -5.23
N VAL A 36 0.31 0.24 -5.43
CA VAL A 36 -0.63 1.16 -4.78
C VAL A 36 -1.65 1.63 -5.81
N ILE A 37 -2.93 1.38 -5.54
CA ILE A 37 -4.05 1.86 -6.35
C ILE A 37 -4.78 2.93 -5.56
N VAL A 38 -4.93 4.11 -6.16
CA VAL A 38 -5.64 5.24 -5.59
C VAL A 38 -7.09 5.18 -6.05
N ASN A 39 -8.00 4.90 -5.12
CA ASN A 39 -9.43 4.88 -5.39
C ASN A 39 -10.04 6.19 -4.92
N LEU A 40 -10.46 7.01 -5.88
CA LEU A 40 -11.15 8.26 -5.63
C LEU A 40 -12.65 8.09 -5.91
N PRO A 41 -13.55 8.61 -5.05
CA PRO A 41 -14.97 8.66 -5.37
C PRO A 41 -15.20 9.46 -6.66
N LEU A 42 -16.14 9.01 -7.48
CA LEU A 42 -16.59 9.77 -8.65
C LEU A 42 -17.49 10.93 -8.23
N ASP A 43 -17.60 11.92 -9.10
CA ASP A 43 -18.56 13.01 -8.95
C ASP A 43 -19.99 12.47 -8.93
N LYS A 44 -20.81 12.98 -8.00
CA LYS A 44 -22.21 12.53 -7.82
C LYS A 44 -23.05 12.69 -9.08
N GLU A 45 -22.73 13.66 -9.93
CA GLU A 45 -23.42 13.91 -11.20
C GLU A 45 -23.22 12.78 -12.22
N LEU A 46 -22.15 12.01 -12.09
CA LEU A 46 -21.83 10.87 -12.94
C LEU A 46 -22.44 9.56 -12.42
N LEU A 47 -23.17 9.60 -11.30
CA LEU A 47 -23.67 8.43 -10.60
C LEU A 47 -25.22 8.40 -10.57
N PRO A 48 -25.82 7.21 -10.44
CA PRO A 48 -27.25 7.08 -10.14
C PRO A 48 -27.61 7.77 -8.81
N GLU A 49 -28.86 8.22 -8.68
CA GLU A 49 -29.37 8.97 -7.52
C GLU A 49 -29.19 8.22 -6.18
N ASN A 50 -29.21 6.88 -6.21
CA ASN A 50 -29.07 6.01 -5.04
C ASN A 50 -27.67 5.40 -4.87
N ALA A 51 -26.65 5.93 -5.56
CA ALA A 51 -25.29 5.43 -5.41
C ALA A 51 -24.78 5.59 -3.96
N PRO A 52 -24.14 4.57 -3.38
CA PRO A 52 -23.62 4.66 -2.02
C PRO A 52 -22.48 5.67 -1.93
N SER A 53 -22.44 6.44 -0.84
CA SER A 53 -21.31 7.31 -0.53
C SER A 53 -20.10 6.47 -0.11
N VAL A 54 -18.94 6.75 -0.70
CA VAL A 54 -17.67 6.10 -0.37
C VAL A 54 -16.59 7.15 -0.11
N GLU A 55 -15.60 6.80 0.70
CA GLU A 55 -14.43 7.65 0.94
C GLU A 55 -13.28 7.28 0.01
N ALA A 56 -12.36 8.22 -0.21
CA ALA A 56 -11.12 7.92 -0.89
C ALA A 56 -10.29 6.90 -0.09
N GLN A 57 -9.61 6.01 -0.79
CA GLN A 57 -8.79 4.97 -0.16
C GLN A 57 -7.58 4.60 -1.03
N LEU A 58 -6.51 4.16 -0.38
CA LEU A 58 -5.34 3.57 -1.00
C LEU A 58 -5.41 2.06 -0.82
N LEU A 59 -5.32 1.31 -1.92
CA LEU A 59 -5.17 -0.14 -1.88
C LEU A 59 -3.71 -0.50 -2.12
N ALA A 60 -3.07 -1.09 -1.12
CA ALA A 60 -1.70 -1.57 -1.14
C ALA A 60 -1.70 -3.09 -1.38
N LEU A 61 -1.46 -3.48 -2.63
CA LEU A 61 -1.27 -4.88 -3.01
C LEU A 61 0.21 -5.22 -2.82
N VAL A 62 0.54 -6.01 -1.80
CA VAL A 62 1.91 -6.46 -1.54
C VAL A 62 2.22 -7.61 -2.50
N GLU A 63 2.94 -7.31 -3.58
CA GLU A 63 3.18 -8.27 -4.68
C GLU A 63 4.28 -9.27 -4.32
N ASP A 64 5.32 -8.80 -3.61
CA ASP A 64 6.45 -9.61 -3.15
C ASP A 64 7.08 -8.97 -1.91
N SER A 65 7.67 -9.80 -1.04
CA SER A 65 8.29 -9.39 0.23
C SER A 65 9.21 -10.47 0.76
N ILE A 66 10.32 -10.07 1.38
CA ILE A 66 11.20 -10.96 2.17
C ILE A 66 10.83 -10.99 3.67
N LEU A 67 9.82 -10.22 4.07
CA LEU A 67 9.45 -10.08 5.48
C LEU A 67 8.78 -11.35 6.03
N PRO A 68 9.14 -11.78 7.24
CA PRO A 68 8.42 -12.85 7.92
C PRO A 68 7.03 -12.37 8.37
N SER A 69 6.12 -13.31 8.57
CA SER A 69 4.74 -13.03 9.01
C SER A 69 4.66 -12.29 10.35
N SER A 70 5.66 -12.43 11.22
CA SER A 70 5.76 -11.71 12.49
C SER A 70 5.93 -10.20 12.34
N GLU A 71 6.40 -9.72 11.19
CA GLU A 71 6.73 -8.31 10.95
C GLU A 71 5.66 -7.54 10.16
N ILE A 72 4.61 -8.23 9.69
CA ILE A 72 3.54 -7.64 8.85
C ILE A 72 2.94 -6.39 9.50
N ILE A 73 2.59 -6.45 10.79
CA ILE A 73 1.90 -5.34 11.47
C ILE A 73 2.81 -4.10 11.55
N SER A 74 4.11 -4.29 11.83
CA SER A 74 5.08 -3.21 11.84
C SER A 74 5.30 -2.63 10.45
N PHE A 75 5.38 -3.49 9.42
CA PHE A 75 5.47 -3.07 8.03
C PHE A 75 4.25 -2.24 7.62
N GLU A 76 3.03 -2.74 7.81
CA GLU A 76 1.80 -2.06 7.41
C GLU A 76 1.66 -0.69 8.10
N THR A 77 2.02 -0.62 9.38
CA THR A 77 2.00 0.63 10.15
C THR A 77 2.94 1.67 9.56
N THR A 78 4.22 1.31 9.40
CA THR A 78 5.22 2.26 8.86
C THR A 78 4.90 2.59 7.40
N PHE A 79 4.52 1.60 6.59
CA PHE A 79 4.23 1.78 5.17
C PHE A 79 3.06 2.75 4.98
N SER A 80 1.99 2.58 5.77
CA SER A 80 0.84 3.48 5.73
C SER A 80 1.22 4.92 6.05
N ALA A 81 2.09 5.14 7.05
CA ALA A 81 2.56 6.47 7.39
C ALA A 81 3.36 7.12 6.24
N LEU A 82 4.35 6.40 5.71
CA LEU A 82 5.16 6.86 4.58
C LEU A 82 4.34 7.10 3.32
N LEU A 83 3.36 6.24 3.05
CA LEU A 83 2.51 6.36 1.87
C LEU A 83 1.58 7.58 1.99
N ARG A 84 0.95 7.78 3.15
CA ARG A 84 0.11 8.96 3.40
C ARG A 84 0.90 10.26 3.23
N GLU A 85 2.16 10.28 3.64
CA GLU A 85 3.06 11.42 3.41
C GLU A 85 3.20 11.73 1.91
N LYS A 86 3.38 10.71 1.05
CA LYS A 86 3.44 10.89 -0.42
C LYS A 86 2.16 11.47 -1.01
N PHE A 87 1.01 11.16 -0.41
CA PHE A 87 -0.30 11.70 -0.78
C PHE A 87 -0.73 12.89 0.07
N GLN A 88 0.20 13.55 0.77
CA GLN A 88 -0.04 14.75 1.57
C GLN A 88 -1.19 14.60 2.57
N TYR A 89 -1.39 13.39 3.10
CA TYR A 89 -2.45 13.05 4.05
C TYR A 89 -3.88 13.28 3.56
N GLN A 90 -4.09 13.45 2.24
CA GLN A 90 -5.43 13.65 1.66
C GLN A 90 -6.27 12.38 1.68
N ILE A 91 -5.64 11.21 1.76
CA ILE A 91 -6.30 9.91 1.73
C ILE A 91 -5.92 9.13 3.00
N PRO A 92 -6.81 9.04 4.02
CA PRO A 92 -6.46 8.47 5.31
C PRO A 92 -6.47 6.94 5.31
N ASN A 93 -7.35 6.33 4.51
CA ASN A 93 -7.60 4.90 4.54
C ASN A 93 -6.60 4.15 3.64
N VAL A 94 -5.88 3.18 4.22
CA VAL A 94 -4.97 2.28 3.50
C VAL A 94 -5.39 0.85 3.79
N PHE A 95 -5.65 0.07 2.75
CA PHE A 95 -6.01 -1.34 2.84
C PHE A 95 -4.89 -2.19 2.24
N PHE A 96 -4.51 -3.26 2.93
CA PHE A 96 -3.47 -4.17 2.46
C PHE A 96 -4.08 -5.45 1.92
N PHE A 97 -3.48 -5.96 0.85
CA PHE A 97 -3.84 -7.26 0.28
C PHE A 97 -2.58 -8.00 -0.14
N TYR A 98 -2.56 -9.29 0.16
CA TYR A 98 -1.48 -10.21 -0.17
C TYR A 98 -2.05 -11.24 -1.16
N PRO A 99 -1.63 -11.24 -2.45
CA PRO A 99 -2.26 -12.05 -3.51
C PRO A 99 -2.23 -13.57 -3.27
N SER A 100 -1.26 -14.05 -2.51
CA SER A 100 -1.23 -15.41 -1.98
C SER A 100 -0.67 -15.38 -0.55
N PRO A 101 -1.52 -15.16 0.47
CA PRO A 101 -1.04 -15.03 1.84
C PRO A 101 -0.32 -16.29 2.31
N GLU A 102 -0.73 -17.48 1.87
CA GLU A 102 -0.03 -18.72 2.19
C GLU A 102 1.40 -18.71 1.67
N ASP A 103 1.60 -18.39 0.39
CA ASP A 103 2.92 -18.34 -0.23
C ASP A 103 3.77 -17.17 0.30
N MET A 104 3.17 -16.08 0.77
CA MET A 104 3.90 -14.93 1.27
C MET A 104 4.22 -15.01 2.76
N LEU A 105 3.31 -15.54 3.57
CA LEU A 105 3.40 -15.47 5.04
C LEU A 105 3.99 -16.75 5.67
N ASN A 106 3.92 -17.88 4.97
CA ASN A 106 4.41 -19.18 5.46
C ASN A 106 5.70 -19.65 4.78
N LYS A 107 6.42 -18.79 4.06
CA LYS A 107 7.75 -19.13 3.53
C LYS A 107 8.69 -19.46 4.69
N PRO A 108 9.36 -20.63 4.69
CA PRO A 108 10.45 -20.87 5.62
C PRO A 108 11.60 -19.92 5.23
N HIS A 109 11.86 -18.93 6.10
CA HIS A 109 13.00 -18.00 5.99
C HIS A 109 14.25 -18.61 6.60
#